data_AF-A0A3M1R685-F1
#
_entry.id   AF-A0A3M1R685-F1
#
_cell.length_a   1.000
_cell.length_b   1.000
_cell.length_c   1.000
_cell.angle_alpha   90.00
_cell.angle_beta   90.00
_cell.angle_gamma   90.00
#
_symmetry.space_group_name_H-M   'P 1'
#
loop_
_entity.id
_entity.type
_entity.pdbx_description
1 polymer ?
#
loop_
_entity_poly.entity_id
_entity_poly.type
_entity_poly.pdbx_seq_one_letter_code
_entity_poly.pdbx_strand_id
1 'polypeptide(L)' 'MQRVVELVQQGRQFLREVRMEMKKVTWPSRKETISSTAVVIVVVLLIATYLGVVDFGLSVLIGNLLR' A
#
# COMPACT_ATOMS: atom_id res chain seq x y z
N MET A 1 27.18 -33.00 17.42
CA MET A 1 27.17 -33.01 15.94
C MET A 1 25.80 -33.34 15.34
N GLN A 2 25.05 -34.35 15.84
CA GLN A 2 23.72 -34.73 15.30
C GLN A 2 22.68 -33.60 15.29
N ARG A 3 22.57 -32.81 16.37
CA ARG A 3 21.67 -31.63 16.41
C ARG A 3 21.99 -30.56 15.37
N VAL A 4 23.26 -30.40 15.02
CA VAL A 4 23.67 -29.42 14.00
C VAL A 4 23.24 -29.88 12.60
N VAL A 5 23.31 -31.18 12.34
CA VAL A 5 22.82 -31.78 11.09
C VAL A 5 21.30 -31.66 10.99
N GLU A 6 20.55 -31.89 12.07
CA GLU A 6 19.10 -31.67 12.12
C GLU A 6 18.71 -30.21 11.82
N LEU A 7 19.37 -29.24 12.45
CA LEU A 7 19.08 -27.81 12.22
C LEU A 7 19.34 -27.41 10.76
N VAL A 8 20.38 -27.94 10.14
CA VAL A 8 20.70 -27.69 8.72
C VAL A 8 19.63 -28.31 7.80
N GLN A 9 19.11 -29.50 8.14
CA GLN A 9 18.02 -30.12 7.37
C GLN A 9 16.70 -29.37 7.51
N GLN A 10 16.36 -28.92 8.72
CA GLN A 10 15.18 -28.08 8.98
C GLN A 10 15.24 -26.76 8.20
N GLY A 11 16.40 -26.08 8.19
CA GLY A 11 16.58 -24.84 7.43
C GLY A 11 16.44 -25.02 5.91
N ARG A 12 16.96 -26.14 5.36
CA ARG A 12 16.76 -26.48 3.94
C ARG A 12 15.30 -26.75 3.59
N GLN A 13 14.58 -27.44 4.48
CA GLN A 13 13.15 -27.70 4.32
C GLN A 13 12.34 -26.40 4.37
N PHE A 14 12.65 -25.51 5.32
CA PHE A 14 12.03 -24.19 5.44
C PHE A 14 12.20 -23.33 4.18
N LEU A 15 13.42 -23.25 3.62
CA LEU A 15 13.65 -22.49 2.38
C LEU A 15 12.89 -23.07 1.18
N ARG A 16 12.72 -24.40 1.13
CA ARG A 16 11.93 -25.07 0.10
C ARG A 16 10.44 -24.76 0.25
N GLU A 17 9.92 -24.72 1.47
CA GLU A 17 8.54 -24.35 1.77
C GLU A 17 8.26 -22.87 1.46
N VAL A 18 9.14 -21.95 1.85
CA VAL A 18 9.04 -20.52 1.50
C VAL A 18 9.01 -20.33 -0.02
N ARG A 19 9.86 -21.04 -0.77
CA ARG A 19 9.84 -20.99 -2.24
C ARG A 19 8.55 -21.52 -2.84
N MET A 20 7.92 -22.51 -2.21
CA MET A 20 6.60 -23.03 -2.64
C MET A 20 5.49 -22.01 -2.38
N GLU A 21 5.53 -21.32 -1.23
CA GLU A 21 4.53 -20.31 -0.87
C GLU A 21 4.68 -19.04 -1.69
N MET A 22 5.91 -18.63 -1.98
CA MET A 22 6.22 -17.51 -2.88
C MET A 22 5.68 -17.72 -4.30
N LYS A 23 5.53 -18.98 -4.75
CA LYS A 23 4.89 -19.27 -6.05
C LYS A 23 3.37 -19.10 -6.03
N LYS A 24 2.74 -19.11 -4.86
CA LYS A 24 1.31 -18.82 -4.70
C LYS A 24 1.01 -17.32 -4.69
N VAL A 25 2.04 -16.48 -4.53
CA VAL A 25 1.90 -15.02 -4.64
C VAL A 25 1.64 -14.66 -6.10
N THR A 26 0.37 -14.40 -6.40
CA THR A 26 -0.05 -13.89 -7.70
C THR A 26 0.29 -12.40 -7.77
N TRP A 27 1.40 -12.08 -8.41
CA TRP A 27 1.74 -10.69 -8.68
C TRP A 27 0.69 -10.09 -9.62
N PRO A 28 0.15 -8.90 -9.28
CA PRO A 28 -0.86 -8.25 -10.09
C PRO A 28 -0.30 -7.98 -11.49
N SER A 29 -1.16 -8.17 -12.49
CA SER A 29 -0.80 -7.83 -13.87
C SER A 29 -0.63 -6.31 -14.01
N ARG A 30 0.21 -5.85 -14.95
CA ARG A 30 0.40 -4.40 -15.20
C ARG A 30 -0.92 -3.64 -15.37
N LYS A 31 -1.92 -4.29 -15.97
CA LYS A 31 -3.27 -3.72 -16.17
C LYS A 31 -4.01 -3.52 -14.84
N GLU A 32 -3.90 -4.49 -13.94
CA GLU A 32 -4.54 -4.45 -12.63
C GLU A 32 -3.88 -3.40 -11.72
N THR A 33 -2.56 -3.29 -11.74
CA THR A 33 -1.82 -2.23 -11.03
C THR A 33 -2.24 -0.84 -11.51
N ILE A 34 -2.39 -0.64 -12.82
CA ILE A 34 -2.83 0.64 -13.38
C ILE A 34 -4.27 0.94 -12.98
N SER A 35 -5.17 -0.05 -13.06
CA SER A 35 -6.57 0.14 -12.69
C SER A 35 -6.74 0.51 -11.21
N SER A 36 -6.06 -0.21 -10.31
CA SER A 36 -6.08 0.08 -8.87
C SER A 36 -5.46 1.45 -8.55
N THR A 37 -4.36 1.82 -9.20
CA THR A 37 -3.74 3.15 -9.02
C THR A 37 -4.64 4.27 -9.56
N ALA A 38 -5.34 4.06 -10.68
CA ALA A 38 -6.24 5.05 -11.26
C ALA A 38 -7.41 5.39 -10.32
N VAL A 39 -7.99 4.39 -9.65
CA VAL A 39 -9.03 4.61 -8.64
C VAL A 39 -8.50 5.46 -7.49
N VAL A 40 -7.29 5.15 -6.99
CA VAL A 40 -6.66 5.93 -5.92
C VAL A 40 -6.46 7.38 -6.33
N ILE A 41 -5.98 7.64 -7.54
CA ILE A 41 -5.79 9.01 -8.06
C ILE A 41 -7.11 9.79 -8.07
N VAL A 42 -8.19 9.17 -8.54
CA VAL A 42 -9.52 9.82 -8.56
C VAL A 42 -9.98 10.18 -7.14
N VAL A 43 -9.87 9.24 -6.20
CA VAL A 43 -10.28 9.48 -4.81
C VAL A 43 -9.45 10.58 -4.16
N VAL A 44 -8.14 10.59 -4.37
CA VAL A 44 -7.23 11.63 -3.85
C VAL A 44 -7.59 13.00 -4.44
N LEU A 45 -7.86 13.09 -5.73
CA LEU A 45 -8.27 14.35 -6.37
C LEU A 45 -9.58 14.89 -5.79
N LEU A 46 -10.57 14.02 -5.56
CA LEU A 46 -11.83 14.41 -4.95
C LEU A 46 -11.64 14.96 -3.53
N ILE A 47 -10.89 14.25 -2.70
CA ILE A 47 -10.61 14.68 -1.32
C ILE A 47 -9.81 15.98 -1.30
N ALA A 48 -8.75 16.08 -2.11
CA ALA A 48 -7.92 17.28 -2.20
C ALA A 48 -8.73 18.51 -2.64
N THR A 49 -9.64 18.33 -3.62
CA THR A 49 -10.53 19.39 -4.07
C THR A 49 -11.49 19.82 -2.98
N TYR A 50 -12.12 18.85 -2.30
CA TYR A 50 -13.04 19.13 -1.19
C TYR A 50 -12.36 19.90 -0.07
N LEU A 51 -11.21 19.42 0.41
CA LEU A 51 -10.44 20.08 1.46
C LEU A 51 -10.00 21.48 1.02
N GLY A 52 -9.48 21.63 -0.21
CA GLY A 52 -9.08 22.93 -0.74
C GLY A 52 -10.21 23.95 -0.80
N VAL A 53 -11.43 23.53 -1.17
CA VAL A 53 -12.62 24.40 -1.15
C VAL A 53 -12.98 24.80 0.27
N VAL A 54 -12.95 23.85 1.22
CA VAL A 54 -13.27 24.10 2.62
C VAL A 54 -12.24 25.04 3.26
N ASP A 55 -10.95 24.80 3.05
CA ASP A 55 -9.86 25.63 3.56
C ASP A 55 -9.93 27.05 3.00
N PHE A 56 -10.22 27.20 1.70
CA PHE A 56 -10.40 28.50 1.08
C PHE A 56 -11.64 29.23 1.64
N GLY A 57 -12.77 28.52 1.77
CA GLY A 57 -14.00 29.08 2.34
C GLY A 57 -13.80 29.54 3.79
N LEU A 58 -13.13 28.73 4.61
CA LEU A 58 -12.78 29.07 5.99
C LEU A 58 -11.82 30.27 6.05
N SER A 59 -10.81 30.30 5.20
CA SER A 59 -9.83 31.40 5.16
C SER A 59 -10.49 32.74 4.81
N VAL A 60 -11.42 32.74 3.85
CA VAL A 60 -12.20 33.94 3.49
C VAL A 60 -13.14 34.34 4.64
N LEU A 61 -13.84 33.39 5.25
CA LEU A 61 -14.76 33.65 6.35
C LEU A 61 -14.05 34.25 7.56
N ILE A 62 -12.93 33.65 7.98
CA ILE A 62 -12.11 34.13 9.09
C ILE A 62 -11.50 35.49 8.76
N GLY A 63 -10.99 35.67 7.54
CA GLY A 63 -10.41 36.94 7.10
C GLY A 63 -11.41 38.10 7.07
N ASN A 64 -12.67 37.83 6.76
CA ASN A 64 -13.75 38.82 6.83
C ASN A 64 -14.27 39.06 8.25
N LEU A 65 -14.13 38.10 9.17
CA LEU A 65 -14.58 38.23 10.56
C LEU A 65 -13.57 38.97 11.44
N LEU A 66 -12.27 38.86 11.12
CA LEU A 66 -11.17 39.49 11.88
C LEU A 66 -10.85 40.93 11.43
N ARG A 67 -11.50 41.42 10.37
CA ARG A 67 -11.49 42.81 9.91
C ARG A 67 -12.67 43.57 10.47
#